data_AF-A0A7Z9ZMN6-F1
#
_entry.id   AF-A0A7Z9ZMN6-F1
#
_cell.length_a   1.000
_cell.length_b   1.000
_cell.length_c   1.000
_cell.angle_alpha   90.00
_cell.angle_beta   90.00
_cell.angle_gamma   90.00
#
_symmetry.space_group_name_H-M   'P 1'
#
loop_
_entity.id
_entity.type
_entity.pdbx_description
1 polymer ?
#
loop_
_entity_poly.entity_id
_entity_poly.type
_entity_poly.pdbx_seq_one_letter_code
_entity_poly.pdbx_strand_id
1 'polypeptide(L)'
;GPVTASGFIEGEEIRIAPEVGGRIAEVLVDEGDEVSEGQILVRLDDALLLSQRGEAEAAVAAARAELARVKAGARPEEIAAARAALAQVEARRDEALRALENARKALENPQDLNLQIAQAETEVALAEQEVEKARANLAEVELKYNVFREQGGEAEKTWALQVDAARAALDAAQAKLDGARRHLNVLYTIRNNPLSLEAQVHAAEARYQAAEAAVKEAQAALDELEAGPTEEEVAVAQARFHQAEAALALIDARLAQLTLTSPITGTVTSRSAHAGETATPGLPLLTLTNLDQVTLVLYIPENQIGRVQVGQLVIVQVDSFPDRVFIGRVSTIATEAEFTPRNVQTQEERVNLVFAVKVVIPNPDHALKPGMPADATILTEEE
;
A
#
# COMPACT_ATOMS: atom_id res chain seq x y z
N GLY A 1 76.21 3.97 -28.79
CA GLY A 1 76.21 5.45 -28.86
C GLY A 1 74.80 5.93 -28.58
N PRO A 2 74.61 6.82 -27.58
CA PRO A 2 73.29 7.16 -27.06
C PRO A 2 72.43 7.89 -28.11
N VAL A 3 71.12 7.70 -28.05
CA VAL A 3 70.17 8.37 -28.94
C VAL A 3 69.74 9.68 -28.31
N THR A 4 69.99 10.79 -28.97
CA THR A 4 69.58 12.13 -28.52
C THR A 4 68.40 12.62 -29.34
N ALA A 5 67.36 13.10 -28.69
CA ALA A 5 66.20 13.69 -29.33
C ALA A 5 65.67 14.85 -28.51
N SER A 6 65.05 15.81 -29.18
CA SER A 6 64.37 16.93 -28.54
C SER A 6 62.86 16.72 -28.60
N GLY A 7 62.16 17.29 -27.64
CA GLY A 7 60.73 17.13 -27.50
C GLY A 7 60.11 18.17 -26.58
N PHE A 8 58.85 17.93 -26.24
CA PHE A 8 58.11 18.79 -25.32
C PHE A 8 57.56 17.99 -24.14
N ILE A 9 57.60 18.60 -22.96
CA ILE A 9 56.92 18.09 -21.79
C ILE A 9 55.41 18.25 -22.00
N GLU A 10 54.65 17.18 -21.81
CA GLU A 10 53.20 17.14 -21.77
C GLU A 10 52.75 16.68 -20.38
N GLY A 11 51.67 17.27 -19.87
CA GLY A 11 51.01 16.79 -18.67
C GLY A 11 49.78 15.97 -19.04
N GLU A 12 49.36 15.07 -18.16
CA GLU A 12 48.05 14.44 -18.32
C GLU A 12 46.98 15.47 -17.96
N GLU A 13 46.28 15.97 -18.99
CA GLU A 13 45.22 16.96 -18.85
C GLU A 13 43.84 16.30 -18.80
N ILE A 14 43.08 16.62 -17.76
CA ILE A 14 41.67 16.26 -17.65
C ILE A 14 40.83 17.53 -17.76
N ARG A 15 39.91 17.51 -18.72
CA ARG A 15 38.97 18.61 -18.97
C ARG A 15 37.69 18.36 -18.20
N ILE A 16 37.39 19.27 -17.28
CA ILE A 16 36.19 19.24 -16.46
C ILE A 16 35.11 20.02 -17.18
N ALA A 17 34.13 19.28 -17.68
CA ALA A 17 32.98 19.82 -18.39
C ALA A 17 31.68 19.42 -17.68
N PRO A 18 30.64 20.27 -17.71
CA PRO A 18 29.36 19.96 -17.12
C PRO A 18 28.62 18.94 -17.99
N GLU A 19 27.88 18.03 -17.36
CA GLU A 19 26.99 17.08 -18.06
C GLU A 19 25.66 17.75 -18.44
N VAL A 20 25.25 18.76 -17.67
CA VAL A 20 23.98 19.47 -17.81
C VAL A 20 24.22 20.97 -17.98
N GLY A 21 23.32 21.63 -18.72
CA GLY A 21 23.40 23.08 -18.93
C GLY A 21 22.81 23.82 -17.74
N GLY A 22 23.39 24.95 -17.37
CA GLY A 22 22.92 25.74 -16.23
C GLY A 22 23.70 27.03 -16.03
N ARG A 23 23.20 27.92 -15.17
CA ARG A 23 23.97 29.09 -14.74
C ARG A 23 25.02 28.64 -13.73
N ILE A 24 26.24 29.11 -13.85
CA ILE A 24 27.28 28.90 -12.84
C ILE A 24 26.96 29.78 -11.64
N ALA A 25 26.68 29.17 -10.50
CA ALA A 25 26.47 29.89 -9.25
C ALA A 25 27.82 30.33 -8.68
N GLU A 26 28.76 29.39 -8.59
CA GLU A 26 30.07 29.62 -7.98
C GLU A 26 31.15 28.79 -8.67
N VAL A 27 32.35 29.38 -8.78
CA VAL A 27 33.59 28.68 -9.10
C VAL A 27 34.49 28.80 -7.88
N LEU A 28 34.87 27.67 -7.30
CA LEU A 28 35.55 27.60 -5.99
C LEU A 28 37.08 27.52 -6.10
N VAL A 29 37.61 27.55 -7.32
CA VAL A 29 39.04 27.44 -7.61
C VAL A 29 39.48 28.46 -8.66
N ASP A 30 40.71 28.90 -8.56
CA ASP A 30 41.40 29.77 -9.51
C ASP A 30 42.50 29.00 -10.26
N GLU A 31 43.01 29.60 -11.34
CA GLU A 31 44.14 29.05 -12.08
C GLU A 31 45.40 29.05 -11.21
N GLY A 32 46.10 27.91 -11.17
CA GLY A 32 47.26 27.67 -10.33
C GLY A 32 46.95 27.00 -8.98
N ASP A 33 45.68 26.85 -8.61
CA ASP A 33 45.30 26.18 -7.36
C ASP A 33 45.56 24.67 -7.43
N GLU A 34 46.04 24.10 -6.32
CA GLU A 34 46.08 22.65 -6.11
C GLU A 34 44.71 22.14 -5.66
N VAL A 35 44.27 21.04 -6.28
CA VAL A 35 42.99 20.40 -5.99
C VAL A 35 43.18 18.91 -5.69
N SER A 36 42.38 18.40 -4.77
CA SER A 36 42.33 16.97 -4.44
C SER A 36 41.22 16.24 -5.19
N GLU A 37 41.38 14.94 -5.40
CA GLU A 37 40.29 14.09 -5.91
C GLU A 37 39.03 14.21 -5.04
N GLY A 38 37.87 14.36 -5.68
CA GLY A 38 36.57 14.59 -5.05
C GLY A 38 36.30 16.04 -4.61
N GLN A 39 37.29 16.94 -4.67
CA GLN A 39 37.08 18.35 -4.31
C GLN A 39 36.07 19.01 -5.25
N ILE A 40 35.12 19.76 -4.69
CA ILE A 40 34.14 20.53 -5.46
C ILE A 40 34.85 21.72 -6.11
N LEU A 41 34.68 21.86 -7.42
CA LEU A 41 35.32 22.90 -8.22
C LEU A 41 34.33 23.96 -8.69
N VAL A 42 33.16 23.52 -9.16
CA VAL A 42 32.12 24.39 -9.71
C VAL A 42 30.75 23.95 -9.20
N ARG A 43 29.91 24.92 -8.87
CA ARG A 43 28.49 24.70 -8.56
C ARG A 43 27.63 25.46 -9.57
N LEU A 44 26.71 24.75 -10.18
CA LEU A 44 25.64 25.34 -10.98
C LEU A 44 24.45 25.70 -10.07
N ASP A 45 23.62 26.64 -10.53
CA ASP A 45 22.41 27.08 -9.83
C ASP A 45 21.41 25.91 -9.69
N ASP A 46 21.09 25.57 -8.44
CA ASP A 46 20.26 24.44 -8.04
C ASP A 46 18.92 24.87 -7.43
N ALA A 47 18.63 26.17 -7.33
CA ALA A 47 17.50 26.70 -6.55
C ALA A 47 16.14 26.10 -6.98
N LEU A 48 15.95 25.92 -8.29
CA LEU A 48 14.75 25.29 -8.84
C LEU A 48 14.69 23.80 -8.49
N LEU A 49 15.80 23.07 -8.62
CA LEU A 49 15.82 21.63 -8.36
C LEU A 49 15.69 21.34 -6.86
N LEU A 50 16.26 22.17 -5.98
CA LEU A 50 16.05 22.07 -4.54
C LEU A 50 14.57 22.27 -4.17
N SER A 51 13.89 23.21 -4.83
CA SER A 51 12.45 23.41 -4.65
C SER A 51 11.65 22.19 -5.12
N GLN A 52 11.98 21.64 -6.29
CA GLN A 52 11.37 20.41 -6.83
C GLN A 52 11.66 19.19 -5.94
N ARG A 53 12.85 19.10 -5.36
CA ARG A 53 13.23 18.06 -4.41
C ARG A 53 12.34 18.11 -3.17
N GLY A 54 12.12 19.29 -2.61
CA GLY A 54 11.21 19.47 -1.48
C GLY A 54 9.77 19.05 -1.80
N GLU A 55 9.27 19.35 -3.01
CA GLU A 55 7.96 18.87 -3.49
C GLU A 55 7.92 17.34 -3.61
N ALA A 56 8.96 16.73 -4.17
CA ALA A 56 9.05 15.28 -4.31
C ALA A 56 9.20 14.56 -2.95
N GLU A 57 9.94 15.13 -2.00
CA GLU A 57 10.02 14.64 -0.62
C GLU A 57 8.65 14.65 0.06
N ALA A 58 7.88 15.73 -0.13
CA ALA A 58 6.52 15.81 0.38
C ALA A 58 5.60 14.77 -0.29
N ALA A 59 5.77 14.51 -1.59
CA ALA A 59 5.04 13.46 -2.30
C ALA A 59 5.38 12.06 -1.79
N VAL A 60 6.66 11.77 -1.51
CA VAL A 60 7.09 10.51 -0.87
C VAL A 60 6.47 10.37 0.53
N ALA A 61 6.48 11.44 1.33
CA ALA A 61 5.88 11.44 2.66
C ALA A 61 4.37 11.15 2.60
N ALA A 62 3.65 11.78 1.65
CA ALA A 62 2.22 11.55 1.43
C ALA A 62 1.94 10.11 0.97
N ALA A 63 2.71 9.58 0.02
CA ALA A 63 2.56 8.21 -0.46
C ALA A 63 2.87 7.17 0.63
N ARG A 64 3.88 7.43 1.48
CA ARG A 64 4.21 6.59 2.63
C ARG A 64 3.09 6.60 3.68
N ALA A 65 2.51 7.76 3.96
CA ALA A 65 1.39 7.89 4.87
C ALA A 65 0.15 7.13 4.34
N GLU A 66 -0.11 7.22 3.03
CA GLU A 66 -1.20 6.48 2.40
C GLU A 66 -0.97 4.96 2.44
N LEU A 67 0.25 4.49 2.15
CA LEU A 67 0.61 3.09 2.31
C LEU A 67 0.42 2.60 3.75
N ALA A 68 0.82 3.40 4.73
CA ALA A 68 0.61 3.08 6.14
C ALA A 68 -0.88 3.02 6.50
N ARG A 69 -1.68 3.96 5.97
CA ARG A 69 -3.14 3.99 6.15
C ARG A 69 -3.81 2.75 5.55
N VAL A 70 -3.44 2.37 4.32
CA VAL A 70 -3.95 1.16 3.66
C VAL A 70 -3.57 -0.06 4.48
N LYS A 71 -2.29 -0.22 4.87
CA LYS A 71 -1.81 -1.34 5.70
C LYS A 71 -2.49 -1.45 7.07
N ALA A 72 -2.87 -0.32 7.67
CA ALA A 72 -3.56 -0.30 8.94
C ALA A 72 -5.01 -0.83 8.83
N GLY A 73 -5.61 -0.78 7.64
CA GLY A 73 -6.97 -1.28 7.41
C GLY A 73 -8.04 -0.49 8.16
N ALA A 74 -9.09 -1.21 8.59
CA ALA A 74 -10.18 -0.63 9.37
C ALA A 74 -9.68 -0.12 10.73
N ARG A 75 -10.21 1.01 11.17
CA ARG A 75 -9.80 1.62 12.44
C ARG A 75 -10.34 0.80 13.63
N PRO A 76 -9.64 0.74 14.78
CA PRO A 76 -10.13 0.03 15.96
C PRO A 76 -11.52 0.48 16.40
N GLU A 77 -11.85 1.76 16.24
CA GLU A 77 -13.16 2.32 16.56
C GLU A 77 -14.26 1.79 15.63
N GLU A 78 -13.94 1.57 14.34
CA GLU A 78 -14.88 1.01 13.36
C GLU A 78 -15.17 -0.46 13.66
N ILE A 79 -14.13 -1.24 13.96
CA ILE A 79 -14.28 -2.64 14.39
C ILE A 79 -15.09 -2.73 15.69
N ALA A 80 -14.83 -1.84 16.66
CA ALA A 80 -15.58 -1.80 17.91
C ALA A 80 -17.06 -1.47 17.68
N ALA A 81 -17.37 -0.52 16.78
CA ALA A 81 -18.73 -0.18 16.41
C ALA A 81 -19.44 -1.36 15.71
N ALA A 82 -18.76 -2.06 14.80
CA ALA A 82 -19.29 -3.24 14.14
C ALA A 82 -19.56 -4.40 15.13
N ARG A 83 -18.66 -4.65 16.08
CA ARG A 83 -18.88 -5.62 17.17
C ARG A 83 -20.07 -5.25 18.04
N ALA A 84 -20.26 -3.97 18.35
CA ALA A 84 -21.42 -3.51 19.11
C ALA A 84 -22.73 -3.68 18.32
N ALA A 85 -22.70 -3.43 17.00
CA ALA A 85 -23.83 -3.67 16.11
C ALA A 85 -24.19 -5.17 16.03
N LEU A 86 -23.18 -6.04 15.91
CA LEU A 86 -23.36 -7.49 15.97
C LEU A 86 -24.02 -7.90 17.29
N ALA A 87 -23.48 -7.47 18.43
CA ALA A 87 -24.05 -7.77 19.74
C ALA A 87 -25.51 -7.32 19.88
N GLN A 88 -25.90 -6.18 19.28
CA GLN A 88 -27.28 -5.73 19.26
C GLN A 88 -28.20 -6.64 18.45
N VAL A 89 -27.78 -7.09 17.27
CA VAL A 89 -28.61 -8.00 16.45
C VAL A 89 -28.66 -9.41 17.01
N GLU A 90 -27.59 -9.87 17.66
CA GLU A 90 -27.58 -11.13 18.41
C GLU A 90 -28.59 -11.11 19.55
N ALA A 91 -28.64 -10.03 20.33
CA ALA A 91 -29.64 -9.87 21.39
C ALA A 91 -31.09 -9.91 20.85
N ARG A 92 -31.33 -9.32 19.66
CA ARG A 92 -32.65 -9.39 18.99
C ARG A 92 -32.97 -10.81 18.50
N ARG A 93 -31.99 -11.55 17.99
CA ARG A 93 -32.12 -12.97 17.61
C ARG A 93 -32.46 -13.83 18.81
N ASP A 94 -31.84 -13.59 19.95
CA ASP A 94 -32.10 -14.31 21.20
C ASP A 94 -33.51 -14.01 21.74
N GLU A 95 -33.96 -12.75 21.65
CA GLU A 95 -35.32 -12.37 22.00
C GLU A 95 -36.35 -13.05 21.08
N ALA A 96 -36.09 -13.06 19.77
CA ALA A 96 -36.95 -13.74 18.79
C ALA A 96 -37.00 -15.26 19.02
N LEU A 97 -35.87 -15.88 19.39
CA LEU A 97 -35.81 -17.30 19.74
C LEU A 97 -36.67 -17.59 20.96
N ARG A 98 -36.56 -16.79 22.02
CA ARG A 98 -37.41 -16.93 23.22
C ARG A 98 -38.89 -16.78 22.90
N ALA A 99 -39.24 -15.83 22.02
CA ALA A 99 -40.62 -15.66 21.57
C ALA A 99 -41.14 -16.89 20.79
N LEU A 100 -40.31 -17.49 19.94
CA LEU A 100 -40.62 -18.74 19.24
C LEU A 100 -40.81 -19.91 20.20
N GLU A 101 -39.94 -20.07 21.18
CA GLU A 101 -40.07 -21.09 22.23
C GLU A 101 -41.37 -20.92 23.02
N ASN A 102 -41.72 -19.68 23.39
CA ASN A 102 -42.96 -19.38 24.09
C ASN A 102 -44.19 -19.69 23.22
N ALA A 103 -44.16 -19.35 21.93
CA ALA A 103 -45.24 -19.67 21.00
C ALA A 103 -45.42 -21.19 20.82
N ARG A 104 -44.31 -21.95 20.72
CA ARG A 104 -44.35 -23.43 20.65
C ARG A 104 -44.92 -24.04 21.93
N LYS A 105 -44.51 -23.55 23.11
CA LYS A 105 -45.07 -23.99 24.39
C LYS A 105 -46.57 -23.69 24.51
N ALA A 106 -47.02 -22.53 24.03
CA ALA A 106 -48.43 -22.17 24.03
C ALA A 106 -49.28 -23.07 23.10
N LEU A 107 -48.69 -23.53 21.98
CA LEU A 107 -49.31 -24.50 21.09
C LEU A 107 -49.38 -25.90 21.72
N GLU A 108 -48.29 -26.36 22.34
CA GLU A 108 -48.22 -27.69 22.98
C GLU A 108 -49.12 -27.80 24.21
N ASN A 109 -49.19 -26.74 25.01
CA ASN A 109 -49.98 -26.73 26.25
C ASN A 109 -50.74 -25.41 26.42
N PRO A 110 -51.90 -25.25 25.75
CA PRO A 110 -52.70 -24.04 25.84
C PRO A 110 -53.44 -23.99 27.18
N GLN A 111 -52.78 -23.49 28.22
CA GLN A 111 -53.30 -23.45 29.61
C GLN A 111 -54.66 -22.74 29.70
N ASP A 112 -54.80 -21.59 29.04
CA ASP A 112 -56.07 -20.85 29.01
C ASP A 112 -57.20 -21.65 28.36
N LEU A 113 -56.92 -22.34 27.25
CA LEU A 113 -57.93 -23.17 26.58
C LEU A 113 -58.30 -24.39 27.43
N ASN A 114 -57.31 -25.01 28.08
CA ASN A 114 -57.55 -26.13 28.99
C ASN A 114 -58.43 -25.71 30.19
N LEU A 115 -58.21 -24.51 30.73
CA LEU A 115 -59.05 -23.94 31.79
C LEU A 115 -60.48 -23.66 31.30
N GLN A 116 -60.64 -23.10 30.10
CA GLN A 116 -61.96 -22.86 29.50
C GLN A 116 -62.71 -24.17 29.25
N ILE A 117 -62.03 -25.21 28.78
CA ILE A 117 -62.63 -26.54 28.59
C ILE A 117 -63.10 -27.09 29.94
N ALA A 118 -62.26 -27.05 30.98
CA ALA A 118 -62.65 -27.53 32.31
C ALA A 118 -63.85 -26.77 32.90
N GLN A 119 -63.93 -25.45 32.68
CA GLN A 119 -65.08 -24.64 33.07
C GLN A 119 -66.34 -25.04 32.30
N ALA A 120 -66.27 -25.19 30.98
CA ALA A 120 -67.39 -25.60 30.14
C ALA A 120 -67.86 -27.03 30.45
N GLU A 121 -66.95 -27.95 30.78
CA GLU A 121 -67.29 -29.30 31.26
C GLU A 121 -68.09 -29.25 32.56
N THR A 122 -67.70 -28.36 33.48
CA THR A 122 -68.42 -28.14 34.73
C THR A 122 -69.82 -27.56 34.46
N GLU A 123 -69.95 -26.63 33.52
CA GLU A 123 -71.26 -26.07 33.11
C GLU A 123 -72.18 -27.14 32.51
N VAL A 124 -71.66 -28.02 31.66
CA VAL A 124 -72.42 -29.16 31.13
C VAL A 124 -72.89 -30.06 32.26
N ALA A 125 -72.01 -30.44 33.20
CA ALA A 125 -72.38 -31.30 34.33
C ALA A 125 -73.47 -30.66 35.22
N LEU A 126 -73.40 -29.35 35.47
CA LEU A 126 -74.43 -28.61 36.19
C LEU A 126 -75.77 -28.60 35.44
N ALA A 127 -75.75 -28.37 34.11
CA ALA A 127 -76.95 -28.39 33.29
C ALA A 127 -77.57 -29.79 33.20
N GLU A 128 -76.76 -30.85 33.16
CA GLU A 128 -77.25 -32.24 33.23
C GLU A 128 -77.95 -32.51 34.57
N GLN A 129 -77.37 -32.04 35.68
CA GLN A 129 -78.00 -32.15 37.00
C GLN A 129 -79.34 -31.39 37.07
N GLU A 130 -79.44 -30.22 36.42
CA GLU A 130 -80.70 -29.47 36.32
C GLU A 130 -81.76 -30.20 35.49
N VAL A 131 -81.38 -30.80 34.37
CA VAL A 131 -82.28 -31.63 33.55
C VAL A 131 -82.80 -32.82 34.36
N GLU A 132 -81.93 -33.52 35.10
CA GLU A 132 -82.35 -34.65 35.93
C GLU A 132 -83.31 -34.21 37.05
N LYS A 133 -83.06 -33.07 37.71
CA LYS A 133 -83.98 -32.50 38.70
C LYS A 133 -85.32 -32.11 38.07
N ALA A 134 -85.32 -31.46 36.92
CA ALA A 134 -86.54 -31.06 36.21
C ALA A 134 -87.34 -32.28 35.75
N ARG A 135 -86.66 -33.34 35.30
CA ARG A 135 -87.27 -34.61 34.90
C ARG A 135 -87.90 -35.34 36.08
N ALA A 136 -87.20 -35.39 37.22
CA ALA A 136 -87.73 -35.96 38.45
C ALA A 136 -88.97 -35.19 38.94
N ASN A 137 -88.94 -33.86 38.88
CA ASN A 137 -90.08 -33.00 39.23
C ASN A 137 -91.27 -33.23 38.27
N LEU A 138 -91.03 -33.32 36.96
CA LEU A 138 -92.08 -33.65 35.99
C LEU A 138 -92.71 -35.01 36.30
N ALA A 139 -91.92 -36.04 36.57
CA ALA A 139 -92.42 -37.36 36.94
C ALA A 139 -93.27 -37.33 38.21
N GLU A 140 -92.86 -36.56 39.23
CA GLU A 140 -93.65 -36.36 40.45
C GLU A 140 -95.00 -35.68 40.18
N VAL A 141 -95.00 -34.62 39.38
CA VAL A 141 -96.22 -33.87 39.02
C VAL A 141 -97.16 -34.72 38.16
N GLU A 142 -96.63 -35.50 37.21
CA GLU A 142 -97.42 -36.43 36.39
C GLU A 142 -98.05 -37.54 37.23
N LEU A 143 -97.35 -38.08 38.25
CA LEU A 143 -97.93 -39.02 39.20
C LEU A 143 -99.12 -38.41 39.95
N LYS A 144 -98.99 -37.17 40.46
CA LYS A 144 -100.08 -36.46 41.14
C LYS A 144 -101.26 -36.20 40.19
N TYR A 145 -100.99 -35.73 38.97
CA TYR A 145 -102.02 -35.52 37.95
C TYR A 145 -102.83 -36.80 37.68
N ASN A 146 -102.16 -37.95 37.50
CA ASN A 146 -102.83 -39.23 37.26
C ASN A 146 -103.76 -39.63 38.40
N VAL A 147 -103.40 -39.37 39.66
CA VAL A 147 -104.25 -39.63 40.84
C VAL A 147 -105.50 -38.75 40.84
N PHE A 148 -105.38 -37.46 40.49
CA PHE A 148 -106.51 -36.51 40.52
C PHE A 148 -107.38 -36.54 39.26
N ARG A 149 -106.89 -37.11 38.15
CA ARG A 149 -107.64 -37.29 36.90
C ARG A 149 -108.88 -38.17 37.07
N GLU A 150 -108.82 -39.17 37.95
CA GLU A 150 -109.95 -40.07 38.20
C GLU A 150 -111.09 -39.42 39.02
N GLN A 151 -110.84 -38.29 39.68
CA GLN A 151 -111.81 -37.59 40.52
C GLN A 151 -112.60 -36.48 39.78
N GLY A 152 -112.06 -35.95 38.67
CA GLY A 152 -112.67 -34.93 37.82
C GLY A 152 -112.84 -33.53 38.47
N GLY A 153 -113.04 -32.49 37.66
CA GLY A 153 -113.39 -31.14 38.14
C GLY A 153 -112.22 -30.13 38.15
N GLU A 154 -112.27 -29.14 39.05
CA GLU A 154 -111.31 -28.00 39.10
C GLU A 154 -109.86 -28.41 39.45
N ALA A 155 -109.71 -29.51 40.21
CA ALA A 155 -108.40 -30.05 40.58
C ALA A 155 -107.65 -30.64 39.37
N GLU A 156 -108.35 -31.32 38.46
CA GLU A 156 -107.75 -31.89 37.24
C GLU A 156 -107.14 -30.79 36.35
N LYS A 157 -107.87 -29.69 36.14
CA LYS A 157 -107.38 -28.54 35.35
C LYS A 157 -106.16 -27.87 35.98
N THR A 158 -106.12 -27.78 37.30
CA THR A 158 -104.99 -27.17 38.03
C THR A 158 -103.73 -28.01 37.91
N TRP A 159 -103.84 -29.33 38.07
CA TRP A 159 -102.69 -30.23 37.91
C TRP A 159 -102.24 -30.36 36.45
N ALA A 160 -103.16 -30.27 35.47
CA ALA A 160 -102.80 -30.20 34.06
C ALA A 160 -101.89 -29.00 33.75
N LEU A 161 -102.22 -27.81 34.28
CA LEU A 161 -101.36 -26.62 34.16
C LEU A 161 -99.99 -26.81 34.83
N GLN A 162 -99.91 -27.55 35.93
CA GLN A 162 -98.63 -27.87 36.57
C GLN A 162 -97.79 -28.85 35.76
N VAL A 163 -98.40 -29.82 35.08
CA VAL A 163 -97.69 -30.71 34.14
C VAL A 163 -97.11 -29.89 32.99
N ASP A 164 -97.89 -28.99 32.40
CA ASP A 164 -97.41 -28.12 31.32
C ASP A 164 -96.25 -27.22 31.80
N ALA A 165 -96.34 -26.66 33.02
CA ALA A 165 -95.26 -25.89 33.62
C ALA A 165 -94.00 -26.73 33.88
N ALA A 166 -94.14 -27.97 34.36
CA ALA A 166 -93.03 -28.87 34.60
C ALA A 166 -92.39 -29.36 33.29
N ARG A 167 -93.18 -29.57 32.22
CA ARG A 167 -92.69 -29.85 30.87
C ARG A 167 -91.90 -28.67 30.32
N ALA A 168 -92.45 -27.46 30.41
CA ALA A 168 -91.75 -26.24 30.00
C ALA A 168 -90.44 -26.05 30.78
N ALA A 169 -90.40 -26.40 32.07
CA ALA A 169 -89.18 -26.37 32.88
C ALA A 169 -88.14 -27.42 32.43
N LEU A 170 -88.59 -28.63 32.07
CA LEU A 170 -87.72 -29.67 31.51
C LEU A 170 -87.15 -29.23 30.15
N ASP A 171 -87.99 -28.70 29.26
CA ASP A 171 -87.58 -28.20 27.95
C ASP A 171 -86.57 -27.04 28.09
N ALA A 172 -86.79 -26.14 29.04
CA ALA A 172 -85.84 -25.07 29.35
C ALA A 172 -84.49 -25.60 29.87
N ALA A 173 -84.51 -26.60 30.76
CA ALA A 173 -83.29 -27.24 31.24
C ALA A 173 -82.54 -27.98 30.11
N GLN A 174 -83.27 -28.66 29.22
CA GLN A 174 -82.68 -29.33 28.04
C GLN A 174 -82.05 -28.32 27.08
N ALA A 175 -82.73 -27.21 26.79
CA ALA A 175 -82.18 -26.15 25.95
C ALA A 175 -80.89 -25.55 26.54
N LYS A 176 -80.81 -25.44 27.87
CA LYS A 176 -79.59 -24.99 28.58
C LYS A 176 -78.45 -26.01 28.45
N LEU A 177 -78.74 -27.30 28.63
CA LEU A 177 -77.77 -28.38 28.41
C LEU A 177 -77.24 -28.40 26.96
N ASP A 178 -78.13 -28.25 25.97
CA ASP A 178 -77.74 -28.19 24.57
C ASP A 178 -76.89 -26.94 24.26
N GLY A 179 -77.18 -25.82 24.92
CA GLY A 179 -76.32 -24.63 24.92
C GLY A 179 -74.91 -24.92 25.44
N ALA A 180 -74.81 -25.52 26.63
CA ALA A 180 -73.54 -25.86 27.27
C ALA A 180 -72.72 -26.87 26.45
N ARG A 181 -73.37 -27.90 25.90
CA ARG A 181 -72.72 -28.91 25.03
C ARG A 181 -72.19 -28.30 23.73
N ARG A 182 -72.94 -27.39 23.11
CA ARG A 182 -72.46 -26.65 21.93
C ARG A 182 -71.24 -25.80 22.27
N HIS A 183 -71.26 -25.10 23.40
CA HIS A 183 -70.12 -24.32 23.84
C HIS A 183 -68.86 -25.19 24.04
N LEU A 184 -68.98 -26.31 24.76
CA LEU A 184 -67.90 -27.26 24.98
C LEU A 184 -67.35 -27.83 23.66
N ASN A 185 -68.24 -28.18 22.72
CA ASN A 185 -67.82 -28.69 21.40
C ASN A 185 -67.00 -27.65 20.63
N VAL A 186 -67.39 -26.37 20.65
CA VAL A 186 -66.61 -25.28 20.03
C VAL A 186 -65.19 -25.24 20.60
N LEU A 187 -65.04 -25.33 21.93
CA LEU A 187 -63.71 -25.34 22.56
C LEU A 187 -62.86 -26.56 22.14
N TYR A 188 -63.48 -27.74 22.04
CA TYR A 188 -62.81 -28.93 21.53
C TYR A 188 -62.39 -28.81 20.07
N THR A 189 -63.20 -28.16 19.21
CA THR A 189 -62.80 -27.90 17.83
C THR A 189 -61.60 -26.94 17.74
N ILE A 190 -61.54 -25.94 18.63
CA ILE A 190 -60.40 -25.02 18.72
C ILE A 190 -59.14 -25.78 19.17
N ARG A 191 -59.27 -26.70 20.13
CA ARG A 191 -58.16 -27.54 20.60
C ARG A 191 -57.66 -28.50 19.51
N ASN A 192 -58.57 -29.09 18.75
CA ASN A 192 -58.23 -30.07 17.72
C ASN A 192 -57.69 -29.42 16.43
N ASN A 193 -57.97 -28.14 16.22
CA ASN A 193 -57.49 -27.37 15.07
C ASN A 193 -57.01 -25.98 15.51
N PRO A 194 -55.83 -25.89 16.15
CA PRO A 194 -55.31 -24.66 16.77
C PRO A 194 -54.68 -23.70 15.74
N LEU A 195 -55.38 -23.41 14.64
CA LEU A 195 -54.88 -22.63 13.50
C LEU A 195 -54.29 -21.26 13.92
N SER A 196 -54.89 -20.61 14.93
CA SER A 196 -54.41 -19.33 15.45
C SER A 196 -53.09 -19.43 16.22
N LEU A 197 -52.84 -20.54 16.92
CA LEU A 197 -51.58 -20.79 17.62
C LEU A 197 -50.50 -21.24 16.64
N GLU A 198 -50.84 -22.05 15.64
CA GLU A 198 -49.92 -22.40 14.55
C GLU A 198 -49.47 -21.16 13.78
N ALA A 199 -50.40 -20.26 13.45
CA ALA A 199 -50.05 -18.98 12.82
C ALA A 199 -49.12 -18.12 13.69
N GLN A 200 -49.28 -18.16 15.02
CA GLN A 200 -48.36 -17.47 15.94
C GLN A 200 -46.96 -18.10 15.94
N VAL A 201 -46.86 -19.43 15.93
CA VAL A 201 -45.57 -20.14 15.81
C VAL A 201 -44.89 -19.78 14.50
N HIS A 202 -45.60 -19.83 13.36
CA HIS A 202 -45.04 -19.46 12.07
C HIS A 202 -44.60 -17.98 12.02
N ALA A 203 -45.38 -17.08 12.62
CA ALA A 203 -44.99 -15.67 12.71
C ALA A 203 -43.74 -15.47 13.57
N ALA A 204 -43.62 -16.19 14.69
CA ALA A 204 -42.43 -16.15 15.54
C ALA A 204 -41.21 -16.77 14.85
N GLU A 205 -41.40 -17.86 14.10
CA GLU A 205 -40.34 -18.53 13.34
C GLU A 205 -39.82 -17.62 12.23
N ALA A 206 -40.70 -16.95 11.48
CA ALA A 206 -40.32 -15.96 10.48
C ALA A 206 -39.52 -14.80 11.09
N ARG A 207 -39.89 -14.33 12.30
CA ARG A 207 -39.14 -13.29 13.03
C ARG A 207 -37.76 -13.77 13.45
N TYR A 208 -37.67 -15.00 13.96
CA TYR A 208 -36.38 -15.61 14.32
C TYR A 208 -35.47 -15.75 13.09
N GLN A 209 -35.99 -16.26 11.97
CA GLN A 209 -35.24 -16.39 10.72
C GLN A 209 -34.76 -15.03 10.18
N ALA A 210 -35.60 -13.99 10.25
CA ALA A 210 -35.20 -12.64 9.87
C ALA A 210 -34.08 -12.09 10.77
N ALA A 211 -34.15 -12.35 12.09
CA ALA A 211 -33.12 -11.93 13.03
C ALA A 211 -31.81 -12.72 12.85
N GLU A 212 -31.88 -14.02 12.55
CA GLU A 212 -30.72 -14.86 12.23
C GLU A 212 -30.02 -14.37 10.95
N ALA A 213 -30.79 -14.01 9.92
CA ALA A 213 -30.24 -13.41 8.70
C ALA A 213 -29.52 -12.08 9.00
N ALA A 214 -30.08 -11.23 9.88
CA ALA A 214 -29.46 -9.98 10.29
C ALA A 214 -28.15 -10.18 11.07
N VAL A 215 -28.06 -11.22 11.91
CA VAL A 215 -26.79 -11.62 12.58
C VAL A 215 -25.75 -11.99 11.54
N LYS A 216 -26.12 -12.81 10.54
CA LYS A 216 -25.19 -13.22 9.48
C LYS A 216 -24.66 -12.03 8.66
N GLU A 217 -25.52 -11.06 8.36
CA GLU A 217 -25.14 -9.82 7.67
C GLU A 217 -24.17 -8.98 8.52
N ALA A 218 -24.49 -8.78 9.81
CA ALA A 218 -23.63 -8.03 10.71
C ALA A 218 -22.27 -8.72 10.95
N GLN A 219 -22.25 -10.06 11.01
CA GLN A 219 -21.01 -10.83 11.12
C GLN A 219 -20.16 -10.67 9.85
N ALA A 220 -20.76 -10.79 8.67
CA ALA A 220 -20.03 -10.60 7.41
C ALA A 220 -19.42 -9.19 7.30
N ALA A 221 -20.15 -8.17 7.74
CA ALA A 221 -19.64 -6.80 7.80
C ALA A 221 -18.48 -6.64 8.79
N LEU A 222 -18.50 -7.35 9.93
CA LEU A 222 -17.38 -7.37 10.87
C LEU A 222 -16.17 -8.11 10.28
N ASP A 223 -16.40 -9.26 9.67
CA ASP A 223 -15.35 -10.09 9.05
C ASP A 223 -14.64 -9.32 7.93
N GLU A 224 -15.38 -8.53 7.12
CA GLU A 224 -14.81 -7.66 6.08
C GLU A 224 -13.87 -6.59 6.67
N LEU A 225 -14.25 -6.00 7.81
CA LEU A 225 -13.39 -5.02 8.51
C LEU A 225 -12.17 -5.68 9.16
N GLU A 226 -12.30 -6.90 9.68
CA GLU A 226 -11.20 -7.64 10.33
C GLU A 226 -10.24 -8.29 9.33
N ALA A 227 -10.71 -8.66 8.13
CA ALA A 227 -9.88 -9.19 7.05
C ALA A 227 -8.80 -8.19 6.59
N GLY A 228 -9.07 -6.89 6.77
CA GLY A 228 -8.12 -5.83 6.45
C GLY A 228 -7.95 -5.60 4.95
N PRO A 229 -6.92 -4.84 4.54
CA PRO A 229 -6.69 -4.52 3.14
C PRO A 229 -6.26 -5.77 2.36
N THR A 230 -6.65 -5.86 1.09
CA THR A 230 -6.19 -6.97 0.25
C THR A 230 -4.71 -6.79 -0.15
N GLU A 231 -4.06 -7.90 -0.54
CA GLU A 231 -2.69 -7.83 -1.04
C GLU A 231 -2.57 -6.91 -2.26
N GLU A 232 -3.60 -6.88 -3.13
CA GLU A 232 -3.66 -6.00 -4.29
C GLU A 232 -3.74 -4.53 -3.89
N GLU A 233 -4.53 -4.17 -2.88
CA GLU A 233 -4.62 -2.79 -2.38
C GLU A 233 -3.28 -2.32 -1.81
N VAL A 234 -2.63 -3.17 -1.00
CA VAL A 234 -1.31 -2.90 -0.45
C VAL A 234 -0.27 -2.79 -1.59
N ALA A 235 -0.33 -3.65 -2.59
CA ALA A 235 0.58 -3.62 -3.73
C ALA A 235 0.42 -2.33 -4.55
N VAL A 236 -0.81 -1.85 -4.78
CA VAL A 236 -1.07 -0.58 -5.47
C VAL A 236 -0.51 0.60 -4.67
N ALA A 237 -0.72 0.63 -3.35
CA ALA A 237 -0.18 1.68 -2.50
C ALA A 237 1.36 1.64 -2.43
N GLN A 238 1.94 0.44 -2.38
CA GLN A 238 3.39 0.22 -2.38
C GLN A 238 4.02 0.69 -3.71
N ALA A 239 3.36 0.40 -4.84
CA ALA A 239 3.80 0.84 -6.16
C ALA A 239 3.80 2.38 -6.26
N ARG A 240 2.78 3.06 -5.71
CA ARG A 240 2.74 4.53 -5.64
C ARG A 240 3.85 5.11 -4.77
N PHE A 241 4.15 4.47 -3.64
CA PHE A 241 5.28 4.86 -2.79
C PHE A 241 6.61 4.75 -3.55
N HIS A 242 6.88 3.61 -4.20
CA HIS A 242 8.09 3.46 -5.01
C HIS A 242 8.16 4.40 -6.21
N GLN A 243 7.03 4.72 -6.84
CA GLN A 243 6.97 5.71 -7.90
C GLN A 243 7.41 7.10 -7.40
N ALA A 244 6.93 7.50 -6.22
CA ALA A 244 7.33 8.76 -5.60
C ALA A 244 8.82 8.76 -5.21
N GLU A 245 9.32 7.65 -4.65
CA GLU A 245 10.75 7.50 -4.33
C GLU A 245 11.63 7.59 -5.58
N ALA A 246 11.23 6.94 -6.68
CA ALA A 246 11.96 7.01 -7.95
C ALA A 246 11.96 8.43 -8.55
N ALA A 247 10.85 9.16 -8.39
CA ALA A 247 10.78 10.56 -8.83
C ALA A 247 11.73 11.46 -8.01
N LEU A 248 11.81 11.26 -6.70
CA LEU A 248 12.78 11.96 -5.84
C LEU A 248 14.22 11.59 -6.23
N ALA A 249 14.52 10.31 -6.41
CA ALA A 249 15.85 9.83 -6.80
C ALA A 249 16.31 10.41 -8.15
N LEU A 250 15.40 10.61 -9.10
CA LEU A 250 15.70 11.27 -10.37
C LEU A 250 16.12 12.73 -10.17
N ILE A 251 15.48 13.45 -9.24
CA ILE A 251 15.84 14.84 -8.94
C ILE A 251 17.19 14.90 -8.21
N ASP A 252 17.42 14.00 -7.24
CA ASP A 252 18.70 13.89 -6.54
C ASP A 252 19.86 13.60 -7.51
N ALA A 253 19.64 12.72 -8.50
CA ALA A 253 20.63 12.46 -9.54
C ALA A 253 20.93 13.71 -10.39
N ARG A 254 19.92 14.50 -10.73
CA ARG A 254 20.12 15.76 -11.46
C ARG A 254 20.83 16.81 -10.61
N LEU A 255 20.54 16.90 -9.31
CA LEU A 255 21.25 17.78 -8.38
C LEU A 255 22.72 17.41 -8.27
N ALA A 256 23.05 16.11 -8.24
CA ALA A 256 24.44 15.66 -8.23
C ALA A 256 25.21 16.14 -9.47
N GLN A 257 24.58 16.18 -10.64
CA GLN A 257 25.17 16.68 -11.88
C GLN A 257 25.41 18.21 -11.89
N LEU A 258 24.82 18.97 -10.95
CA LEU A 258 25.05 20.42 -10.81
C LEU A 258 26.33 20.75 -10.05
N THR A 259 26.97 19.74 -9.43
CA THR A 259 28.23 19.91 -8.70
C THR A 259 29.34 19.20 -9.42
N LEU A 260 30.31 19.94 -9.97
CA LEU A 260 31.45 19.36 -10.66
C LEU A 260 32.59 19.19 -9.65
N THR A 261 33.08 17.97 -9.54
CA THR A 261 34.20 17.60 -8.66
C THR A 261 35.44 17.23 -9.46
N SER A 262 36.60 17.32 -8.83
CA SER A 262 37.85 16.85 -9.41
C SER A 262 37.92 15.32 -9.44
N PRO A 263 38.20 14.68 -10.59
CA PRO A 263 38.44 13.23 -10.66
C PRO A 263 39.88 12.83 -10.32
N ILE A 264 40.79 13.80 -10.17
CA ILE A 264 42.21 13.57 -9.86
C ILE A 264 42.71 14.55 -8.81
N THR A 265 43.85 14.24 -8.20
CA THR A 265 44.64 15.25 -7.48
C THR A 265 45.60 15.91 -8.48
N GLY A 266 45.67 17.23 -8.50
CA GLY A 266 46.49 17.97 -9.47
C GLY A 266 46.32 19.49 -9.37
N THR A 267 46.75 20.22 -10.40
CA THR A 267 46.70 21.68 -10.43
C THR A 267 45.73 22.18 -11.50
N VAL A 268 45.01 23.27 -11.22
CA VAL A 268 44.15 23.94 -12.21
C VAL A 268 45.00 24.71 -13.20
N THR A 269 45.11 24.22 -14.43
CA THR A 269 45.98 24.81 -15.48
C THR A 269 45.25 25.90 -16.26
N SER A 270 43.94 25.78 -16.43
CA SER A 270 43.13 26.85 -17.03
C SER A 270 41.73 26.89 -16.45
N ARG A 271 41.23 28.11 -16.26
CA ARG A 271 39.84 28.38 -15.95
C ARG A 271 39.20 29.20 -17.06
N SER A 272 38.23 28.60 -17.73
CA SER A 272 37.48 29.24 -18.82
C SER A 272 36.08 29.70 -18.40
N ALA A 273 35.74 29.54 -17.12
CA ALA A 273 34.39 29.74 -16.59
C ALA A 273 34.35 30.80 -15.49
N HIS A 274 33.34 31.65 -15.52
CA HIS A 274 33.08 32.63 -14.45
C HIS A 274 31.71 32.46 -13.82
N ALA A 275 31.59 32.86 -12.55
CA ALA A 275 30.31 32.91 -11.86
C ALA A 275 29.34 33.84 -12.60
N GLY A 276 28.09 33.40 -12.75
CA GLY A 276 27.03 34.10 -13.47
C GLY A 276 26.93 33.77 -14.97
N GLU A 277 27.94 33.12 -15.56
CA GLU A 277 27.90 32.66 -16.95
C GLU A 277 27.03 31.41 -17.11
N THR A 278 26.64 31.09 -18.35
CA THR A 278 25.87 29.88 -18.67
C THR A 278 26.82 28.76 -19.10
N ALA A 279 26.90 27.72 -18.28
CA ALA A 279 27.57 26.46 -18.59
C ALA A 279 26.80 25.70 -19.69
N THR A 280 27.53 25.23 -20.70
CA THR A 280 27.01 24.41 -21.80
C THR A 280 27.54 22.98 -21.68
N PRO A 281 26.69 21.94 -21.79
CA PRO A 281 27.13 20.54 -21.69
C PRO A 281 28.30 20.22 -22.61
N GLY A 282 29.31 19.54 -22.06
CA GLY A 282 30.49 19.08 -22.81
C GLY A 282 31.53 20.16 -23.15
N LEU A 283 31.27 21.44 -22.87
CA LEU A 283 32.29 22.48 -23.00
C LEU A 283 33.13 22.57 -21.71
N PRO A 284 34.46 22.40 -21.77
CA PRO A 284 35.31 22.45 -20.58
C PRO A 284 35.25 23.80 -19.86
N LEU A 285 35.00 23.77 -18.56
CA LEU A 285 35.02 24.94 -17.68
C LEU A 285 36.39 25.09 -17.01
N LEU A 286 37.03 23.97 -16.69
CA LEU A 286 38.35 23.89 -16.06
C LEU A 286 39.19 22.82 -16.76
N THR A 287 40.51 23.02 -16.81
CA THR A 287 41.47 21.97 -17.17
C THR A 287 42.37 21.71 -15.97
N LEU A 288 42.43 20.45 -15.56
CA LEU A 288 43.29 19.98 -14.49
C LEU A 288 44.47 19.22 -15.08
N THR A 289 45.65 19.37 -14.48
CA THR A 289 46.82 18.62 -14.89
C THR A 289 47.44 17.96 -13.68
N ASN A 290 47.76 16.68 -13.80
CA ASN A 290 48.62 16.02 -12.82
C ASN A 290 50.07 16.45 -13.08
N LEU A 291 50.66 17.21 -12.16
CA LEU A 291 52.04 17.69 -12.26
C LEU A 291 53.05 16.80 -11.53
N ASP A 292 52.61 15.85 -10.70
CA ASP A 292 53.50 14.91 -9.99
C ASP A 292 54.25 13.99 -10.96
N GLN A 293 53.69 13.80 -12.15
CA GLN A 293 54.25 12.98 -13.22
C GLN A 293 53.98 13.65 -14.56
N VAL A 294 55.04 13.90 -15.32
CA VAL A 294 54.94 14.50 -16.66
C VAL A 294 55.47 13.54 -17.72
N THR A 295 55.01 13.70 -18.96
CA THR A 295 55.41 12.88 -20.10
C THR A 295 56.19 13.73 -21.09
N LEU A 296 57.45 13.42 -21.33
CA LEU A 296 58.21 14.00 -22.43
C LEU A 296 57.90 13.25 -23.73
N VAL A 297 57.41 13.96 -24.74
CA VAL A 297 57.21 13.42 -26.09
C VAL A 297 58.41 13.77 -26.95
N LEU A 298 59.22 12.76 -27.27
CA LEU A 298 60.40 12.87 -28.11
C LEU A 298 60.09 12.47 -29.53
N TYR A 299 60.65 13.18 -30.49
CA TYR A 299 60.54 12.82 -31.91
C TYR A 299 61.86 12.21 -32.38
N ILE A 300 61.85 10.89 -32.57
CA ILE A 300 63.05 10.13 -32.96
C ILE A 300 62.95 9.74 -34.44
N PRO A 301 63.94 10.07 -35.27
CA PRO A 301 63.97 9.63 -36.67
C PRO A 301 63.87 8.11 -36.83
N GLU A 302 63.18 7.65 -37.88
CA GLU A 302 63.00 6.21 -38.19
C GLU A 302 64.31 5.40 -38.17
N ASN A 303 65.41 5.97 -38.66
CA ASN A 303 66.70 5.28 -38.69
C ASN A 303 67.33 5.04 -37.30
N GLN A 304 66.79 5.64 -36.24
CA GLN A 304 67.27 5.50 -34.86
C GLN A 304 66.27 4.80 -33.93
N ILE A 305 65.00 4.66 -34.32
CA ILE A 305 63.96 4.06 -33.47
C ILE A 305 64.24 2.62 -33.06
N GLY A 306 64.91 1.84 -33.93
CA GLY A 306 65.27 0.44 -33.65
C GLY A 306 66.24 0.24 -32.48
N ARG A 307 66.83 1.32 -31.95
CA ARG A 307 67.73 1.29 -30.77
C ARG A 307 67.02 1.65 -29.47
N VAL A 308 65.76 2.10 -29.55
CA VAL A 308 64.97 2.56 -28.40
C VAL A 308 63.98 1.46 -28.00
N GLN A 309 63.96 1.13 -26.72
CA GLN A 309 63.08 0.11 -26.16
C GLN A 309 62.28 0.66 -24.99
N VAL A 310 61.05 0.15 -24.83
CA VAL A 310 60.21 0.47 -23.66
C VAL A 310 60.93 0.04 -22.39
N GLY A 311 60.96 0.92 -21.39
CA GLY A 311 61.63 0.72 -20.10
C GLY A 311 63.02 1.33 -19.98
N GLN A 312 63.66 1.76 -21.08
CA GLN A 312 64.99 2.37 -21.05
C GLN A 312 65.02 3.66 -20.22
N LEU A 313 66.14 3.89 -19.55
CA LEU A 313 66.40 5.13 -18.82
C LEU A 313 66.73 6.27 -19.78
N VAL A 314 66.08 7.39 -19.55
CA VAL A 314 66.23 8.59 -20.36
C VAL A 314 66.67 9.73 -19.45
N ILE A 315 67.81 10.33 -19.79
CA ILE A 315 68.33 11.52 -19.14
C ILE A 315 67.72 12.71 -19.85
N VAL A 316 66.95 13.53 -19.11
CA VAL A 316 66.23 14.68 -19.63
C VAL A 316 66.83 15.95 -19.06
N GLN A 317 67.13 16.89 -19.95
CA GLN A 317 67.65 18.21 -19.63
C GLN A 317 66.72 19.26 -20.23
N VAL A 318 66.43 20.30 -19.46
CA VAL A 318 65.57 21.41 -19.88
C VAL A 318 66.37 22.71 -19.78
N ASP A 319 66.19 23.59 -20.75
CA ASP A 319 66.90 24.88 -20.80
C ASP A 319 66.57 25.77 -19.59
N SER A 320 65.37 25.60 -19.03
CA SER A 320 64.93 26.35 -17.84
C SER A 320 65.68 25.95 -16.56
N PHE A 321 66.33 24.78 -16.55
CA PHE A 321 67.12 24.28 -15.42
C PHE A 321 68.42 23.63 -15.92
N PRO A 322 69.40 24.42 -16.40
CA PRO A 322 70.59 23.89 -17.08
C PRO A 322 71.49 23.03 -16.17
N ASP A 323 71.45 23.26 -14.86
CA ASP A 323 72.26 22.53 -13.87
C ASP A 323 71.54 21.29 -13.30
N ARG A 324 70.32 21.00 -13.76
CA ARG A 324 69.50 19.91 -13.23
C ARG A 324 69.18 18.88 -14.31
N VAL A 325 69.29 17.62 -13.91
CA VAL A 325 68.99 16.47 -14.75
C VAL A 325 67.77 15.76 -14.19
N PHE A 326 66.81 15.47 -15.07
CA PHE A 326 65.62 14.70 -14.75
C PHE A 326 65.76 13.30 -15.34
N ILE A 327 65.35 12.28 -14.60
CA ILE A 327 65.46 10.88 -15.04
C ILE A 327 64.06 10.37 -15.34
N GLY A 328 63.83 9.99 -16.59
CA GLY A 328 62.59 9.38 -17.06
C GLY A 328 62.79 7.95 -17.54
N ARG A 329 61.68 7.30 -17.87
CA ARG A 329 61.67 5.98 -18.53
C ARG A 329 60.80 6.00 -19.76
N VAL A 330 61.26 5.34 -20.83
CA VAL A 330 60.44 5.14 -22.04
C VAL A 330 59.20 4.33 -21.65
N SER A 331 58.01 4.89 -21.82
CA SER A 331 56.74 4.22 -21.51
C SER A 331 56.11 3.62 -22.75
N THR A 332 56.04 4.40 -23.84
CA THR A 332 55.35 4.03 -25.06
C THR A 332 56.12 4.52 -26.27
N ILE A 333 56.19 3.69 -27.31
CA ILE A 333 56.73 4.03 -28.62
C ILE A 333 55.55 3.98 -29.60
N ALA A 334 55.31 5.07 -30.34
CA ALA A 334 54.24 5.12 -31.33
C ALA A 334 54.43 4.06 -32.42
N THR A 335 53.36 3.39 -32.83
CA THR A 335 53.38 2.35 -33.87
C THR A 335 53.26 2.92 -35.29
N GLU A 336 52.83 4.18 -35.41
CA GLU A 336 52.71 4.90 -36.68
C GLU A 336 53.69 6.07 -36.69
N ALA A 337 54.29 6.34 -37.85
CA ALA A 337 55.18 7.48 -38.03
C ALA A 337 54.34 8.76 -38.21
N GLU A 338 54.68 9.82 -37.48
CA GLU A 338 54.00 11.11 -37.56
C GLU A 338 54.88 12.12 -38.35
N PHE A 339 54.25 13.02 -39.09
CA PHE A 339 54.94 14.18 -39.67
C PHE A 339 55.10 15.25 -38.60
N THR A 340 56.29 15.83 -38.49
CA THR A 340 56.64 16.89 -37.51
C THR A 340 55.56 18.00 -37.40
N PRO A 341 55.10 18.39 -36.18
CA PRO A 341 54.02 19.38 -36.02
C PRO A 341 54.45 20.83 -36.35
N ARG A 342 54.10 21.31 -37.57
CA ARG A 342 54.09 22.70 -38.16
C ARG A 342 55.41 23.52 -38.08
N ASN A 343 55.92 24.15 -39.14
CA ASN A 343 55.28 25.01 -40.15
C ASN A 343 56.26 25.15 -41.36
N VAL A 344 56.11 24.36 -42.42
CA VAL A 344 57.10 24.31 -43.52
C VAL A 344 56.67 25.21 -44.69
N GLN A 345 57.49 26.20 -45.04
CA GLN A 345 57.20 27.20 -46.08
C GLN A 345 58.05 27.04 -47.35
N THR A 346 58.80 25.95 -47.54
CA THR A 346 59.58 25.70 -48.77
C THR A 346 59.56 24.22 -49.22
N GLN A 347 59.87 23.97 -50.50
CA GLN A 347 59.73 22.65 -51.15
C GLN A 347 60.70 21.57 -50.65
N GLU A 348 61.71 21.88 -49.81
CA GLU A 348 62.74 20.92 -49.38
C GLU A 348 62.44 20.23 -48.04
N GLU A 349 61.49 20.71 -47.23
CA GLU A 349 61.25 20.20 -45.87
C GLU A 349 60.25 19.02 -45.80
N ARG A 350 60.23 18.18 -46.83
CA ARG A 350 59.33 17.02 -46.93
C ARG A 350 60.06 15.67 -46.87
N VAL A 351 61.04 15.46 -45.99
CA VAL A 351 61.56 14.10 -45.72
C VAL A 351 62.17 14.00 -44.32
N ASN A 352 61.39 13.64 -43.30
CA ASN A 352 61.89 13.00 -42.06
C ASN A 352 60.68 12.37 -41.34
N LEU A 353 60.51 11.05 -41.50
CA LEU A 353 59.56 10.28 -40.70
C LEU A 353 60.12 10.18 -39.28
N VAL A 354 59.36 10.68 -38.31
CA VAL A 354 59.70 10.60 -36.89
C VAL A 354 58.68 9.74 -36.17
N PHE A 355 59.14 9.00 -35.18
CA PHE A 355 58.31 8.24 -34.27
C PHE A 355 58.26 8.98 -32.94
N ALA A 356 57.05 9.21 -32.43
CA ALA A 356 56.85 9.77 -31.11
C ALA A 356 57.18 8.73 -30.04
N VAL A 357 58.14 9.04 -29.18
CA VAL A 357 58.52 8.23 -28.01
C VAL A 357 58.12 8.99 -26.76
N LYS A 358 57.21 8.40 -25.98
CA LYS A 358 56.75 8.95 -24.71
C LYS A 358 57.65 8.47 -23.58
N VAL A 359 58.14 9.41 -22.80
CA VAL A 359 59.02 9.18 -21.65
C VAL A 359 58.35 9.74 -20.41
N VAL A 360 58.09 8.88 -19.43
CA VAL A 360 57.45 9.28 -18.18
C VAL A 360 58.51 9.72 -17.18
N ILE A 361 58.32 10.90 -16.58
CA ILE A 361 59.28 11.56 -15.69
C ILE A 361 58.57 11.89 -14.37
N PRO A 362 59.04 11.37 -13.22
CA PRO A 362 58.59 11.82 -11.90
C PRO A 362 58.96 13.29 -11.68
N ASN A 363 58.01 14.10 -11.23
CA ASN A 363 58.15 15.54 -11.06
C ASN A 363 57.61 15.97 -9.68
N PRO A 364 58.16 15.46 -8.57
CA PRO A 364 57.61 15.64 -7.22
C PRO A 364 57.66 17.08 -6.69
N ASP A 365 58.44 17.96 -7.34
CA ASP A 365 58.56 19.37 -7.00
C ASP A 365 57.91 20.29 -8.04
N HIS A 366 57.12 19.72 -8.96
CA HIS A 366 56.37 20.42 -10.00
C HIS A 366 57.20 21.40 -10.84
N ALA A 367 58.52 21.16 -10.93
CA ALA A 367 59.45 22.04 -11.63
C ALA A 367 59.27 21.98 -13.15
N LEU A 368 58.99 20.79 -13.69
CA LEU A 368 58.67 20.60 -15.10
C LEU A 368 57.21 20.98 -15.36
N LYS A 369 56.97 21.87 -16.32
CA LYS A 369 55.61 22.26 -16.73
C LYS A 369 55.33 21.81 -18.16
N PRO A 370 54.06 21.47 -18.49
CA PRO A 370 53.64 21.21 -19.85
C PRO A 370 54.02 22.37 -20.80
N GLY A 371 54.46 22.04 -22.01
CA GLY A 371 54.93 22.98 -23.04
C GLY A 371 56.42 23.31 -22.96
N MET A 372 57.15 22.90 -21.92
CA MET A 372 58.60 23.13 -21.84
C MET A 372 59.34 22.28 -22.90
N PRO A 373 60.22 22.86 -23.72
CA PRO A 373 61.12 22.09 -24.56
C PRO A 373 62.14 21.36 -23.68
N ALA A 374 62.44 20.12 -24.01
CA ALA A 374 63.42 19.31 -23.31
C ALA A 374 64.25 18.49 -24.31
N ASP A 375 65.54 18.40 -24.03
CA ASP A 375 66.44 17.50 -24.70
C ASP A 375 66.61 16.23 -23.89
N ALA A 376 66.55 15.09 -24.56
CA ALA A 376 66.68 13.79 -23.95
C ALA A 376 67.81 12.99 -24.56
N THR A 377 68.57 12.33 -23.69
CA THR A 377 69.57 11.34 -24.04
C THR A 377 69.09 9.98 -23.54
N ILE A 378 68.71 9.10 -24.47
CA ILE A 378 68.30 7.74 -24.19
C ILE A 378 69.56 6.89 -24.04
N LEU A 379 69.72 6.28 -22.88
CA LEU A 379 70.83 5.36 -22.62
C LEU A 379 70.54 4.05 -23.34
N THR A 380 71.26 3.80 -24.43
CA THR A 380 71.28 2.50 -25.08
C THR A 380 72.07 1.54 -24.19
N GLU A 381 71.53 0.35 -23.90
CA GLU A 381 72.34 -0.74 -23.35
C GLU A 381 73.45 -1.06 -24.36
N GLU A 382 74.66 -0.57 -24.11
CA GLU A 382 75.88 -1.23 -24.55
C GLU A 382 76.22 -2.28 -23.48
N GLU A 383 76.53 -3.49 -23.95
CA GLU A 383 76.81 -4.73 -23.19
C GLU A 383 77.59 -4.58 -21.88
#